data_AF-Q0VC32-F1
#
_entry.id   AF-Q0VC32-F1
#
_cell.length_a   1.000
_cell.length_b   1.000
_cell.length_c   1.000
_cell.angle_alpha   90.00
_cell.angle_beta   90.00
_cell.angle_gamma   90.00
#
_symmetry.space_group_name_H-M   'P 1'
#
loop_
_entity.id
_entity.type
_entity.pdbx_description
1 polymer ?
#
loop_
_entity_poly.entity_id
_entity_poly.type
_entity_poly.pdbx_seq_one_letter_code
_entity_poly.pdbx_strand_id
1 'polypeptide(L)'
;MAHSLVCPETVSRVSSVLNRNTRQFGKKHLFDQDEETCWNSDQGPSQWVTLEFPQCICVSQLQIQFQGGFSSRQGRLEGTGKPWKVGD
;
A
#
# COMPACT_ATOMS: atom_id res chain seq x y z
N MET A 1 -12.18 -4.83 -19.42
CA MET A 1 -11.22 -3.88 -18.83
C MET A 1 -11.21 -4.10 -17.33
N ALA A 2 -10.03 -4.18 -16.70
CA ALA A 2 -9.96 -4.23 -15.25
C ALA A 2 -10.10 -2.80 -14.72
N HIS A 3 -10.93 -2.62 -13.68
CA HIS A 3 -11.11 -1.33 -13.02
C HIS A 3 -10.38 -1.35 -11.68
N SER A 4 -9.75 -0.24 -11.30
CA SER A 4 -9.17 -0.12 -9.97
C SER A 4 -10.26 -0.26 -8.91
N LEU A 5 -9.97 -1.04 -7.88
CA LEU A 5 -10.83 -1.14 -6.69
C LEU A 5 -10.56 0.00 -5.69
N VAL A 6 -9.44 0.71 -5.84
CA VAL A 6 -9.09 1.87 -5.00
C VAL A 6 -9.91 3.08 -5.46
N CYS A 7 -10.56 3.72 -4.51
CA CYS A 7 -11.39 4.91 -4.69
C CYS A 7 -11.08 5.97 -3.61
N PRO A 8 -11.60 7.21 -3.71
CA PRO A 8 -11.36 8.26 -2.73
C PRO A 8 -11.75 7.90 -1.29
N GLU A 9 -12.70 6.99 -1.11
CA GLU A 9 -13.15 6.49 0.20
C GLU A 9 -12.26 5.35 0.75
N THR A 10 -11.32 4.84 -0.06
CA THR A 10 -10.40 3.78 0.39
C THR A 10 -9.41 4.34 1.40
N VAL A 11 -9.45 3.82 2.63
CA VAL A 11 -8.53 4.23 3.68
C VAL A 11 -7.25 3.40 3.58
N SER A 12 -6.12 4.07 3.31
CA SER A 12 -4.81 3.44 3.29
C SER A 12 -4.03 3.69 4.58
N ARG A 13 -3.28 2.70 5.05
CA ARG A 13 -2.27 2.86 6.11
C ARG A 13 -1.00 2.14 5.68
N VAL A 14 0.13 2.63 6.19
CA VAL A 14 1.46 2.05 5.94
C VAL A 14 2.19 1.87 7.26
N SER A 15 3.04 0.85 7.33
CA SER A 15 3.82 0.51 8.54
C SER A 15 4.74 1.62 9.00
N SER A 16 5.46 2.24 8.06
CA SER A 16 6.45 3.29 8.31
C SER A 16 6.63 4.16 7.07
N VAL A 17 7.36 5.27 7.21
CA VAL A 17 7.74 6.14 6.10
C VAL A 17 9.20 6.51 6.29
N LEU A 18 10.02 6.31 5.27
CA LEU A 18 11.46 6.54 5.32
C LEU A 18 11.80 7.91 5.92
N ASN A 19 12.59 7.91 7.00
CA ASN A 19 12.99 9.12 7.74
C ASN A 19 11.82 9.98 8.23
N ARG A 20 10.63 9.40 8.37
CA ARG A 20 9.36 10.10 8.66
C ARG A 20 9.01 11.20 7.64
N ASN A 21 9.64 11.19 6.46
CA ASN A 21 9.43 12.20 5.42
C ASN A 21 8.16 11.89 4.62
N THR A 22 7.00 12.18 5.22
CA THR A 22 5.67 11.97 4.61
C THR A 22 5.44 12.80 3.36
N ARG A 23 6.20 13.89 3.17
CA ARG A 23 6.09 14.74 1.99
C ARG A 23 6.60 14.04 0.74
N GLN A 24 7.72 13.32 0.85
CA GLN A 24 8.44 12.72 -0.27
C GLN A 24 8.20 11.21 -0.41
N PHE A 25 7.97 10.51 0.70
CA PHE A 25 7.88 9.03 0.72
C PHE A 25 6.57 8.54 1.32
N GLY A 26 5.59 9.43 1.52
CA GLY A 26 4.33 9.09 2.17
C GLY A 26 3.37 8.27 1.29
N LYS A 27 2.42 7.60 1.94
CA LYS A 27 1.39 6.75 1.31
C LYS A 27 0.55 7.41 0.20
N LYS A 28 0.54 8.74 0.09
CA LYS A 28 -0.13 9.44 -1.02
C LYS A 28 0.45 9.01 -2.38
N HIS A 29 1.74 8.67 -2.40
CA HIS A 29 2.49 8.20 -3.57
C HIS A 29 2.22 6.73 -3.94
N LEU A 30 1.26 6.07 -3.29
CA LEU A 30 0.80 4.73 -3.71
C LEU A 30 -0.16 4.81 -4.90
N PHE A 31 -0.87 5.93 -5.06
CA PHE A 31 -2.04 6.05 -5.94
C PHE A 31 -2.10 7.38 -6.71
N ASP A 32 -1.04 8.17 -6.73
CA ASP A 32 -1.02 9.49 -7.40
C ASP A 32 -0.74 9.40 -8.91
N GLN A 33 -0.51 8.19 -9.44
CA GLN A 33 -0.25 7.91 -10.86
C GLN A 33 1.03 8.59 -11.39
N ASP A 34 1.94 8.96 -10.49
CA ASP A 34 3.23 9.55 -10.85
C ASP A 34 4.33 8.49 -10.70
N GLU A 35 4.87 8.01 -11.83
CA GLU A 35 5.93 6.99 -11.88
C GLU A 35 7.25 7.44 -11.22
N GLU A 36 7.44 8.75 -11.03
CA GLU A 36 8.61 9.34 -10.38
C GLU A 36 8.48 9.36 -8.84
N THR A 37 7.32 8.98 -8.29
CA THR A 37 7.11 8.93 -6.84
C THR A 37 6.78 7.52 -6.35
N CYS A 38 7.06 7.27 -5.07
CA CYS A 38 6.61 6.05 -4.40
C CYS A 38 6.44 6.25 -2.89
N TRP A 39 5.67 5.36 -2.26
CA TRP A 39 5.83 5.14 -0.83
C TRP A 39 7.14 4.38 -0.58
N ASN A 40 7.93 4.86 0.38
CA ASN A 40 9.15 4.19 0.82
C ASN A 40 9.10 4.02 2.35
N SER A 41 9.28 2.80 2.82
CA SER A 41 9.30 2.46 4.24
C SER A 41 10.68 2.70 4.87
N ASP A 42 10.74 2.84 6.19
CA ASP A 42 11.99 2.65 6.91
C ASP A 42 12.45 1.18 6.83
N GLN A 43 13.73 0.94 7.11
CA GLN A 43 14.27 -0.40 7.26
C GLN A 43 13.57 -1.17 8.39
N GLY A 44 13.31 -2.46 8.19
CA GLY A 44 12.73 -3.32 9.21
C GLY A 44 12.27 -4.67 8.65
N PRO A 45 11.92 -5.62 9.54
CA PRO A 45 11.66 -7.01 9.15
C PRO A 45 10.36 -7.19 8.34
N SER A 46 9.33 -6.37 8.60
CA SER A 46 8.04 -6.45 7.91
C SER A 46 7.48 -5.05 7.67
N GLN A 47 7.33 -4.68 6.41
CA GLN A 47 6.69 -3.43 5.99
C GLN A 47 5.41 -3.77 5.26
N TRP A 48 4.36 -3.00 5.51
CA TRP A 48 3.02 -3.33 5.04
C TRP A 48 2.27 -2.09 4.56
N VAL A 49 1.33 -2.36 3.66
CA VAL A 49 0.29 -1.43 3.21
C VAL A 49 -1.05 -2.11 3.49
N THR A 50 -1.96 -1.43 4.19
CA THR A 50 -3.34 -1.91 4.37
C THR A 50 -4.29 -1.01 3.61
N LEU A 51 -5.25 -1.62 2.92
CA LEU A 51 -6.34 -0.92 2.25
C LEU A 51 -7.67 -1.37 2.85
N GLU A 52 -8.41 -0.41 3.35
CA GLU A 52 -9.76 -0.59 3.87
C GLU A 52 -10.73 0.02 2.88
N PHE A 53 -11.49 -0.85 2.20
CA PHE A 53 -12.44 -0.46 1.18
C PHE A 53 -13.78 -0.10 1.82
N PRO A 54 -14.56 0.82 1.22
CA PRO A 54 -15.85 1.25 1.78
C PRO A 54 -16.92 0.15 1.80
N GLN A 55 -16.65 -0.97 1.12
CA GLN A 55 -17.52 -2.13 1.03
C GLN A 55 -16.72 -3.41 0.85
N CYS A 56 -17.37 -4.56 0.99
CA CYS A 56 -16.78 -5.84 0.63
C CYS A 56 -16.50 -5.90 -0.87
N ILE A 57 -15.33 -6.38 -1.25
CA ILE A 57 -14.86 -6.42 -2.63
C ILE A 57 -14.39 -7.82 -3.01
N CYS A 58 -14.36 -8.10 -4.32
CA CYS A 58 -13.69 -9.27 -4.88
C CYS A 58 -12.43 -8.82 -5.62
N VAL A 59 -11.26 -9.24 -5.15
CA VAL A 59 -9.98 -8.91 -5.78
C VAL A 59 -9.64 -9.96 -6.82
N SER A 60 -9.63 -9.59 -8.09
CA SER A 60 -9.24 -10.47 -9.20
C SER A 60 -7.76 -10.35 -9.58
N GLN A 61 -7.15 -9.19 -9.30
CA GLN A 61 -5.76 -8.90 -9.65
C GLN A 61 -5.16 -7.90 -8.67
N LEU A 62 -3.87 -8.09 -8.35
CA LEU A 62 -3.04 -7.13 -7.65
C LEU A 62 -1.86 -6.74 -8.55
N GLN A 63 -1.64 -5.45 -8.75
CA GLN A 63 -0.50 -4.92 -9.48
C GLN A 63 0.34 -4.07 -8.52
N ILE A 64 1.64 -4.34 -8.48
CA ILE A 64 2.60 -3.61 -7.64
C ILE A 64 3.75 -3.19 -8.54
N GLN A 65 4.05 -1.90 -8.55
CA GLN A 65 5.21 -1.35 -9.22
C GLN A 65 6.24 -0.93 -8.18
N PHE A 66 7.50 -1.32 -8.38
CA PHE A 66 8.62 -0.86 -7.56
C PHE A 66 9.42 0.18 -8.34
N GLN A 67 9.91 1.22 -7.66
CA GLN A 67 10.95 2.08 -8.22
C GLN A 67 12.31 1.38 -8.14
N GLY A 68 13.18 1.66 -9.11
CA GLY A 68 14.50 1.03 -9.19
C GLY A 68 15.33 1.25 -7.93
N GLY A 69 16.18 0.27 -7.57
CA GLY A 69 17.09 0.33 -6.43
C GLY A 69 16.65 -0.55 -5.25
N PHE A 70 15.36 -0.70 -5.00
CA PHE A 70 14.82 -1.55 -3.93
C PHE A 70 13.51 -2.21 -4.35
N SER A 71 13.36 -3.50 -4.08
CA SER A 71 12.10 -4.24 -4.25
C SER A 71 11.95 -5.28 -3.16
N SER A 72 10.71 -5.67 -2.87
CA SER A 72 10.49 -6.79 -1.95
C SER A 72 10.92 -8.09 -2.62
N ARG A 73 11.61 -8.95 -1.87
CA ARG A 73 11.93 -10.31 -2.32
C ARG A 73 10.74 -11.26 -2.17
N GLN A 74 9.92 -11.00 -1.17
CA GLN A 74 8.73 -11.78 -0.81
C GLN A 74 7.65 -10.83 -0.32
N GLY A 75 6.40 -11.21 -0.56
CA GLY A 75 5.22 -10.49 -0.09
C GLY A 75 4.13 -11.49 0.29
N ARG A 76 3.23 -11.05 1.17
CA ARG A 76 2.03 -11.80 1.56
C ARG A 76 0.82 -10.91 1.32
N LEU A 77 -0.19 -11.45 0.66
CA LEU A 77 -1.49 -10.80 0.50
C LEU A 77 -2.46 -11.45 1.48
N GLU A 78 -3.11 -10.62 2.28
CA GLU A 78 -4.10 -11.05 3.26
C GLU A 78 -5.38 -10.23 3.06
N GLY A 79 -6.53 -10.87 3.27
CA GLY A 79 -7.84 -10.24 3.18
C GLY A 79 -8.71 -10.71 4.32
N THR A 80 -9.50 -9.79 4.88
CA THR A 80 -10.44 -10.07 5.97
C THR A 80 -11.70 -9.24 5.77
N GLY A 81 -12.85 -9.80 6.16
CA GLY A 81 -14.12 -9.06 6.22
C GLY A 81 -14.24 -8.17 7.47
N LYS A 82 -13.22 -8.12 8.32
CA LYS A 82 -13.17 -7.32 9.55
C LYS A 82 -12.15 -6.19 9.40
N PRO A 83 -12.35 -5.03 10.06
CA PRO A 83 -11.34 -3.99 10.09
C PRO A 83 -10.02 -4.52 10.67
N TRP A 84 -8.90 -4.20 10.00
CA TRP A 84 -7.57 -4.55 10.45
C TRP A 84 -7.22 -3.82 11.76
N LYS A 85 -6.71 -4.54 12.76
CA LYS A 85 -6.18 -3.94 13.98
C LYS A 85 -4.66 -4.06 14.00
N VAL A 86 -4.00 -2.98 14.40
CA VAL A 86 -2.53 -3.00 14.55
C VAL A 86 -2.15 -4.04 15.59
N GLY A 87 -1.43 -5.08 15.18
CA GLY A 87 -0.96 -6.16 16.05
C GLY A 87 -1.60 -7.54 15.81
N ASP A 88 -2.55 -7.65 14.87
CA ASP A 88 -2.99 -8.94 14.31
C ASP A 88 -1.91 -9.60 13.43
#